data_AF-A0A356E4V2-F1
#
_entry.id   AF-A0A356E4V2-F1
#
_cell.length_a   1.000
_cell.length_b   1.000
_cell.length_c   1.000
_cell.angle_alpha   90.00
_cell.angle_beta   90.00
_cell.angle_gamma   90.00
#
_symmetry.space_group_name_H-M   'P 1'
#
loop_
_entity.id
_entity.type
_entity.pdbx_description
1 polymer ?
#
loop_
_entity_poly.entity_id
_entity_poly.type
_entity_poly.pdbx_seq_one_letter_code
_entity_poly.pdbx_strand_id
1 'polypeptide(L)'
;PLRLKVGLGTLLNILVIALFLGITTAITPIPTTLFGRFSYAIGGILLFGISTAFYLTCHQGPGPRDGLMVGLCQHFHWNIGIVRTTLEIGVCLLGYLLGGIVGIGTLLFALSIGWIVQWTLFFIHRSH
;
A
#
# COMPACT_ATOMS: atom_id res chain seq x y z
N PRO A 1 13.32 19.98 -5.47
CA PRO A 1 12.18 19.67 -6.37
C PRO A 1 11.40 18.40 -6.00
N LEU A 2 11.93 17.49 -5.17
CA LEU A 2 11.10 16.65 -4.29
C LEU A 2 11.28 17.14 -2.84
N ARG A 3 10.64 18.26 -2.48
CA ARG A 3 10.65 18.79 -1.10
C ARG A 3 9.57 18.09 -0.25
N LEU A 4 9.54 16.76 -0.28
CA LEU A 4 8.78 16.01 0.72
C LEU A 4 9.57 16.11 2.02
N LYS A 5 9.20 17.07 2.86
CA LYS A 5 9.71 17.14 4.24
C LYS A 5 9.33 15.79 4.87
N VAL A 6 10.35 14.98 5.15
CA VAL A 6 10.21 13.80 6.02
C VAL A 6 9.74 14.35 7.36
N GLY A 7 8.43 14.36 7.55
CA GLY A 7 7.80 14.99 8.69
C GLY A 7 7.71 14.00 9.85
N LEU A 8 7.30 14.50 11.01
CA LEU A 8 6.87 13.64 12.12
C LEU A 8 5.79 12.64 11.67
N GLY A 9 4.94 13.01 10.70
CA GLY A 9 3.93 12.12 10.11
C GLY A 9 4.52 10.89 9.41
N THR A 10 5.67 11.02 8.74
CA THR A 10 6.36 9.89 8.09
C THR A 10 6.97 8.94 9.14
N LEU A 11 7.56 9.49 10.21
CA LEU A 11 8.11 8.69 11.32
C LEU A 11 7.01 8.00 12.13
N LEU A 12 5.93 8.71 12.44
CA LEU A 12 4.76 8.13 13.10
C LEU A 12 4.15 7.02 12.24
N ASN A 13 4.04 7.22 10.93
CA ASN A 13 3.50 6.20 10.04
C ASN A 13 4.33 4.90 10.11
N ILE A 14 5.66 5.00 10.06
CA ILE A 14 6.54 3.83 10.19
C ILE A 14 6.38 3.17 11.57
N LEU A 15 6.41 3.95 12.65
CA LEU A 15 6.30 3.42 14.02
C LEU A 15 4.95 2.77 14.30
N VAL A 16 3.86 3.43 13.92
CA VAL A 16 2.49 2.94 14.10
C VAL A 16 2.27 1.68 13.27
N ILE A 17 2.66 1.69 11.99
CA ILE A 17 2.54 0.49 11.14
C ILE A 17 3.36 -0.66 11.72
N ALA A 18 4.61 -0.43 12.14
CA ALA A 18 5.46 -1.48 12.71
C ALA A 18 4.88 -2.06 14.01
N LEU A 19 4.37 -1.21 14.91
CA LEU A 19 3.76 -1.62 16.16
C LEU A 19 2.49 -2.43 15.93
N PHE A 20 1.57 -1.94 15.11
CA PHE A 20 0.33 -2.64 14.79
C PHE A 20 0.58 -3.93 14.03
N LEU A 21 1.53 -3.94 13.08
CA LEU A 21 1.93 -5.17 12.38
C LEU A 21 2.42 -6.23 13.36
N GLY A 22 3.30 -5.85 14.30
CA GLY A 22 3.80 -6.74 15.35
C GLY A 22 2.67 -7.31 16.21
N ILE A 23 1.77 -6.45 16.71
CA ILE A 23 0.62 -6.87 17.52
C ILE A 23 -0.31 -7.80 16.73
N THR A 24 -0.66 -7.44 15.49
CA THR A 24 -1.53 -8.25 14.65
C THR A 24 -0.92 -9.63 14.37
N THR A 25 0.38 -9.70 14.05
CA THR A 25 1.06 -10.98 13.80
C THR A 25 1.18 -11.85 15.06
N ALA A 26 1.25 -11.24 16.25
CA ALA A 26 1.30 -11.96 17.52
C ALA A 26 -0.06 -12.55 17.92
N ILE A 27 -1.16 -11.87 17.59
CA ILE A 27 -2.52 -12.27 18.00
C ILE A 27 -3.19 -13.15 16.95
N THR A 28 -2.88 -12.97 15.66
CA THR A 28 -3.61 -13.62 14.57
C THR A 28 -3.14 -15.05 14.35
N PRO A 29 -4.00 -16.06 14.57
CA PRO A 29 -3.65 -17.45 14.27
C PRO A 29 -3.52 -17.65 12.75
N ILE A 30 -2.51 -18.41 12.33
CA ILE A 30 -2.24 -18.68 10.92
C ILE A 30 -3.34 -19.60 10.37
N PRO A 31 -4.16 -19.15 9.41
CA PRO A 31 -5.20 -20.00 8.83
C PRO A 31 -4.57 -21.17 8.08
N THR A 32 -4.97 -22.39 8.45
CA THR A 32 -4.52 -23.65 7.84
C THR A 32 -5.32 -23.99 6.57
N THR A 33 -6.54 -23.49 6.44
CA THR A 33 -7.39 -23.70 5.27
C THR A 33 -7.05 -22.74 4.13
N LEU A 34 -7.03 -23.23 2.89
CA LEU A 34 -6.78 -22.40 1.70
C LEU A 34 -7.79 -21.26 1.57
N PHE A 35 -9.06 -21.53 1.89
CA PHE A 35 -10.11 -20.51 1.89
C PHE A 35 -9.86 -19.40 2.92
N GLY A 36 -9.41 -19.76 4.13
CA GLY A 36 -9.04 -18.80 5.16
C GLY A 36 -7.86 -17.92 4.75
N ARG A 37 -6.88 -18.48 4.03
CA ARG A 37 -5.74 -17.70 3.52
C ARG A 37 -6.16 -16.66 2.48
N PHE A 38 -7.03 -17.04 1.54
CA PHE A 38 -7.53 -16.11 0.53
C PHE A 38 -8.44 -15.03 1.11
N SER A 39 -9.32 -15.37 2.06
CA SER A 39 -10.19 -14.37 2.69
C SER A 39 -9.40 -13.34 3.49
N TYR A 40 -8.38 -13.78 4.24
CA TYR A 40 -7.45 -12.89 4.94
C TYR A 40 -6.66 -12.00 3.96
N ALA A 41 -6.15 -12.57 2.86
CA ALA A 41 -5.41 -11.81 1.86
C ALA A 41 -6.29 -10.74 1.19
N ILE A 42 -7.48 -11.10 0.73
CA ILE A 42 -8.42 -10.18 0.06
C ILE A 42 -8.90 -9.11 1.05
N GLY A 43 -9.30 -9.51 2.26
CA GLY A 43 -9.73 -8.58 3.30
C GLY A 43 -8.62 -7.59 3.67
N GLY A 44 -7.39 -8.06 3.82
CA GLY A 44 -6.22 -7.23 4.10
C GLY A 44 -5.90 -6.27 2.95
N ILE A 45 -5.94 -6.73 1.70
CA ILE A 45 -5.72 -5.89 0.51
C ILE A 45 -6.76 -4.75 0.45
N LEU A 46 -8.04 -5.08 0.64
CA LEU A 46 -9.12 -4.09 0.59
C LEU A 46 -9.01 -3.07 1.72
N LEU A 47 -8.84 -3.54 2.95
CA LEU A 47 -8.68 -2.67 4.12
C LEU A 47 -7.47 -1.74 3.94
N PHE A 48 -6.34 -2.29 3.52
CA PHE A 48 -5.11 -1.52 3.29
C PHE A 48 -5.30 -0.46 2.19
N GLY A 49 -5.94 -0.82 1.08
CA GLY A 49 -6.22 0.10 -0.01
C GLY A 49 -7.11 1.27 0.44
N ILE A 50 -8.19 0.96 1.18
CA ILE A 50 -9.11 1.96 1.71
C ILE A 50 -8.39 2.87 2.72
N SER A 51 -7.68 2.29 3.69
CA SER A 51 -6.90 3.04 4.68
C SER A 51 -5.85 3.95 4.03
N THR A 52 -5.19 3.48 2.97
CA THR A 52 -4.21 4.26 2.22
C THR A 52 -4.86 5.48 1.55
N ALA A 53 -6.03 5.31 0.92
CA ALA A 53 -6.77 6.41 0.30
C ALA A 53 -7.25 7.45 1.33
N PHE A 54 -7.78 7.00 2.48
CA PHE A 54 -8.14 7.90 3.58
C PHE A 54 -6.93 8.66 4.12
N TYR A 55 -5.83 7.97 4.38
CA TYR A 55 -4.60 8.57 4.86
C TYR A 55 -4.04 9.62 3.89
N LEU A 56 -4.06 9.34 2.58
CA LEU A 56 -3.64 10.28 1.54
C LEU A 56 -4.49 11.56 1.53
N THR A 57 -5.78 11.45 1.86
CA THR A 57 -6.71 12.60 1.88
C THR A 57 -6.41 13.56 3.04
N CYS A 58 -5.83 13.08 4.14
CA CYS A 58 -5.50 13.90 5.31
C CYS A 58 -4.30 14.85 5.11
N HIS A 59 -3.60 14.82 3.95
CA HIS A 59 -2.48 15.72 3.61
C HIS A 59 -1.36 15.84 4.68
N GLN A 60 -1.26 14.93 5.64
CA GLN A 60 -0.38 15.06 6.82
C GLN A 60 1.11 14.74 6.55
N GLY A 61 1.51 14.66 5.29
CA GLY A 61 2.82 14.19 4.85
C GLY A 61 2.82 12.67 4.62
N PRO A 62 2.90 12.19 3.37
CA PRO A 62 2.79 10.77 3.05
C PRO A 62 3.98 9.96 3.60
N GLY A 63 3.74 8.67 3.85
CA GLY A 63 4.78 7.69 4.17
C GLY A 63 5.84 7.60 3.07
N PRO A 64 7.01 6.99 3.30
CA PRO A 64 8.11 7.01 2.33
C PRO A 64 7.73 6.41 0.96
N ARG A 65 6.97 5.32 0.97
CA ARG A 65 6.48 4.65 -0.25
C ARG A 65 5.37 5.44 -0.95
N ASP A 66 4.46 6.02 -0.17
CA ASP A 66 3.36 6.85 -0.70
C ASP A 66 3.87 8.21 -1.19
N GLY A 67 4.91 8.76 -0.57
CA GLY A 67 5.58 9.99 -0.97
C GLY A 67 6.32 9.81 -2.29
N LEU A 68 6.96 8.65 -2.50
CA LEU A 68 7.54 8.31 -3.79
C LEU A 68 6.47 8.22 -4.89
N MET A 69 5.33 7.58 -4.58
CA MET A 69 4.18 7.51 -5.48
C MET A 69 3.64 8.90 -5.84
N VAL A 70 3.36 9.74 -4.83
CA VAL A 70 2.85 11.11 -5.05
C VAL A 70 3.87 11.96 -5.82
N GLY A 71 5.16 11.86 -5.50
CA GLY A 71 6.21 12.58 -6.21
C GLY A 71 6.34 12.16 -7.68
N LEU A 72 6.24 10.86 -7.98
CA LEU A 72 6.22 10.34 -9.34
C LEU A 72 4.95 10.78 -10.09
N CYS A 73 3.77 10.73 -9.45
CA CYS A 73 2.53 11.22 -10.03
C CYS A 73 2.61 12.72 -10.38
N GLN A 74 3.17 13.54 -9.50
CA GLN A 74 3.33 14.99 -9.76
C GLN A 74 4.34 15.27 -10.88
N HIS A 75 5.38 14.45 -11.01
CA HIS A 75 6.39 14.62 -12.05
C HIS A 75 5.90 14.15 -13.43
N PHE A 76 5.24 12.98 -13.49
CA PHE A 76 4.82 12.35 -14.74
C PHE A 76 3.36 12.61 -15.13
N HIS A 77 2.55 13.27 -14.28
CA HIS A 77 1.11 13.46 -14.46
C HIS A 77 0.35 12.13 -14.66
N TRP A 78 0.84 11.05 -14.05
CA TRP A 78 0.26 9.71 -14.19
C TRP A 78 -0.76 9.40 -13.11
N ASN A 79 -1.68 8.48 -13.43
CA ASN A 79 -2.67 7.98 -12.49
C ASN A 79 -1.99 7.29 -11.29
N ILE A 80 -2.50 7.59 -10.09
CA ILE A 80 -2.02 7.02 -8.82
C ILE A 80 -1.99 5.49 -8.85
N GLY A 81 -3.01 4.86 -9.45
CA GLY A 81 -3.06 3.40 -9.53
C GLY A 81 -1.95 2.81 -10.40
N ILE A 82 -1.64 3.42 -11.54
CA ILE A 82 -0.58 2.95 -12.45
C ILE A 82 0.80 3.05 -11.77
N VAL A 83 1.09 4.19 -11.15
CA VAL A 83 2.36 4.40 -10.44
C VAL A 83 2.47 3.42 -9.27
N ARG A 84 1.40 3.25 -8.49
CA ARG A 84 1.38 2.33 -7.35
C ARG A 84 1.60 0.87 -7.77
N THR A 85 0.90 0.42 -8.80
CA THR A 85 1.05 -0.94 -9.32
C THR A 85 2.45 -1.17 -9.89
N THR A 86 3.02 -0.21 -10.60
CA THR A 86 4.38 -0.32 -11.16
C THR A 86 5.43 -0.42 -10.05
N LEU A 87 5.29 0.37 -8.98
CA LEU A 87 6.18 0.29 -7.81
C LEU A 87 6.11 -1.09 -7.16
N GLU A 88 4.91 -1.63 -6.98
CA GLU A 88 4.77 -2.95 -6.38
C GLU A 88 5.33 -4.06 -7.24
N ILE A 89 5.05 -4.03 -8.54
CA ILE A 89 5.61 -5.00 -9.47
C ILE A 89 7.13 -4.89 -9.46
N GLY A 90 7.69 -3.68 -9.45
CA GLY A 90 9.14 -3.45 -9.38
C GLY A 90 9.76 -4.03 -8.11
N VAL A 91 9.19 -3.74 -6.93
CA VAL A 91 9.68 -4.28 -5.65
C VAL A 91 9.52 -5.80 -5.61
N CYS A 92 8.43 -6.33 -6.14
CA CYS A 92 8.17 -7.76 -6.20
C CYS A 92 9.20 -8.48 -7.10
N LEU A 93 9.50 -7.89 -8.26
CA LEU A 93 10.51 -8.41 -9.19
C LEU A 93 11.92 -8.35 -8.59
N LEU A 94 12.27 -7.26 -7.91
CA LEU A 94 13.55 -7.13 -7.20
C LEU A 94 13.66 -8.14 -6.06
N GLY A 95 12.57 -8.32 -5.29
CA GLY A 95 12.50 -9.34 -4.24
C GLY A 95 12.69 -10.74 -4.80
N TYR A 96 12.09 -11.05 -5.96
CA TYR A 96 12.29 -12.32 -6.65
C TYR A 96 13.74 -12.54 -7.09
N LEU A 97 14.35 -11.53 -7.71
CA LEU A 97 15.76 -11.56 -8.15
C LEU A 97 16.73 -11.77 -6.98
N LEU A 98 16.40 -11.26 -5.79
CA LEU A 98 17.16 -11.44 -4.55
C LEU A 98 16.93 -12.82 -3.89
N GLY A 99 16.13 -13.71 -4.50
CA GLY A 99 15.82 -15.04 -3.99
C GLY A 99 14.55 -15.14 -3.14
N GLY A 100 13.72 -14.08 -3.11
CA GLY A 100 12.43 -14.07 -2.43
C GLY A 100 11.36 -14.88 -3.17
N ILE A 101 10.44 -15.49 -2.42
CA ILE A 101 9.32 -16.25 -2.98
C ILE A 101 8.19 -15.28 -3.31
N VAL A 102 7.87 -15.13 -4.59
CA VAL A 102 6.68 -14.43 -5.04
C VAL A 102 5.51 -15.41 -5.11
N GLY A 103 4.61 -15.30 -4.13
CA GLY A 103 3.39 -16.09 -4.10
C GLY A 103 2.25 -15.45 -4.90
N ILE A 104 1.19 -16.24 -5.11
CA ILE A 104 -0.07 -15.77 -5.71
C ILE A 104 -0.66 -14.59 -4.93
N GLY A 105 -0.56 -14.60 -3.58
CA GLY A 105 -1.01 -13.48 -2.74
C GLY A 105 -0.23 -12.19 -2.99
N THR A 106 1.08 -12.29 -3.25
CA THR A 106 1.94 -11.13 -3.55
C THR A 106 1.60 -10.52 -4.91
N LEU A 107 1.36 -11.37 -5.92
CA LEU A 107 0.92 -10.93 -7.25
C LEU A 107 -0.46 -10.26 -7.19
N LEU A 108 -1.41 -10.88 -6.47
CA LEU A 108 -2.73 -10.30 -6.22
C LEU A 108 -2.61 -8.93 -5.55
N PHE A 109 -1.80 -8.82 -4.50
CA PHE A 109 -1.56 -7.55 -3.83
C PHE A 109 -0.98 -6.50 -4.78
N ALA A 110 0.10 -6.84 -5.49
CA ALA A 110 0.81 -5.92 -6.37
C ALA A 110 -0.08 -5.39 -7.51
N LEU A 111 -0.90 -6.27 -8.10
CA LEU A 111 -1.80 -5.91 -9.18
C LEU A 111 -3.02 -5.17 -8.67
N SER A 112 -3.64 -5.59 -7.56
CA SER A 112 -4.92 -5.02 -7.11
C SER A 112 -4.77 -3.71 -6.35
N ILE A 113 -3.70 -3.53 -5.57
CA ILE A 113 -3.65 -2.43 -4.59
C ILE A 113 -3.67 -1.04 -5.24
N GLY A 114 -3.00 -0.87 -6.37
CA GLY A 114 -2.99 0.41 -7.09
C GLY A 114 -4.38 0.80 -7.58
N TRP A 115 -5.11 -0.14 -8.17
CA TRP A 115 -6.47 0.11 -8.67
C TRP A 115 -7.46 0.36 -7.54
N ILE A 116 -7.37 -0.38 -6.43
CA ILE A 116 -8.22 -0.18 -5.26
C ILE A 116 -8.04 1.23 -4.71
N VAL A 117 -6.78 1.66 -4.49
CA VAL A 117 -6.49 3.02 -4.00
C VAL A 117 -7.02 4.08 -4.96
N GLN A 118 -6.81 3.89 -6.28
CA GLN A 118 -7.33 4.82 -7.28
C GLN A 118 -8.86 4.90 -7.27
N TRP A 119 -9.55 3.77 -7.16
CA TRP A 119 -11.01 3.70 -7.07
C TRP A 119 -11.53 4.37 -5.80
N THR A 120 -10.93 4.10 -4.64
CA THR A 120 -11.34 4.72 -3.38
C THR A 120 -11.12 6.23 -3.41
N LEU A 121 -9.98 6.70 -3.92
CA LEU A 121 -9.72 8.13 -4.08
C LEU A 121 -10.71 8.79 -5.05
N PHE A 122 -11.04 8.14 -6.17
CA PHE A 122 -12.07 8.63 -7.10
C PHE A 122 -13.43 8.76 -6.42
N PHE A 123 -13.80 7.78 -5.58
CA PHE A 123 -15.06 7.80 -4.85
C PHE A 123 -15.13 8.94 -3.81
N ILE A 124 -14.03 9.16 -3.07
CA ILE A 124 -13.92 10.26 -2.10
C ILE A 124 -13.98 11.62 -2.79
N HIS A 125 -13.30 11.79 -3.93
CA HIS A 125 -13.28 13.07 -4.64
C HIS A 125 -14.61 13.40 -5.33
N ARG A 126 -15.44 12.39 -5.63
CA ARG A 126 -16.77 12.57 -6.22
C ARG A 126 -17.85 12.96 -5.19
N SER A 127 -17.59 12.80 -3.89
CA SER A 127 -18.55 13.17 -2.84
C SER A 127 -18.41 14.61 -2.33
N HIS A 128 -17.59 15.43 -2.99
CA HIS A 128 -17.39 16.86 -2.74
C HIS A 128 -17.71 17.65 -4.01
#